data_AF-A0A1S8WQ47-F1
#
_entry.id   AF-A0A1S8WQ47-F1
#
_cell.length_a   1.000
_cell.length_b   1.000
_cell.length_c   1.000
_cell.angle_alpha   90.00
_cell.angle_beta   90.00
_cell.angle_gamma   90.00
#
_symmetry.space_group_name_H-M   'P 1'
#
loop_
_entity.id
_entity.type
_entity.pdbx_description
1 polymer ?
#
loop_
_entity_poly.entity_id
_entity_poly.type
_entity_poly.pdbx_seq_one_letter_code
_entity_poly.pdbx_strand_id
1 'polypeptide(L)'
;LIPSRIPYRSLKLAKPNVIVPNLYDKAKYRLGFGDLRYPTTQLTAAGENMFAVCAEYPVFEEFVETLGLPDTFQSWFSLTTLHMWLCLVRLRQEGIEGQLLKRPFV
;
A
#
# COMPACT_ATOMS: atom_id res chain seq x y z
N LEU A 1 7.21 -22.28 1.90
CA LEU A 1 7.78 -21.96 0.56
C LEU A 1 6.69 -21.30 -0.27
N ILE A 2 6.57 -19.97 -0.23
CA ILE A 2 5.61 -19.24 -1.06
C ILE A 2 6.28 -19.03 -2.42
N PRO A 3 5.69 -19.49 -3.54
CA PRO A 3 6.34 -19.43 -4.84
C PRO A 3 6.50 -17.98 -5.29
N SER A 4 7.73 -17.60 -5.60
CA SER A 4 8.22 -16.22 -5.85
C SER A 4 7.72 -15.58 -7.16
N ARG A 5 6.76 -16.19 -7.86
CA ARG A 5 6.06 -15.58 -9.00
C ARG A 5 4.79 -16.36 -9.32
N ILE A 6 3.64 -15.86 -8.87
CA ILE A 6 2.32 -16.36 -9.28
C ILE A 6 2.04 -15.88 -10.71
N PRO A 7 1.73 -16.77 -11.67
CA PRO A 7 1.40 -16.35 -13.03
C PRO A 7 0.17 -15.45 -13.04
N TYR A 8 0.17 -14.41 -13.89
CA TYR A 8 -0.90 -13.39 -13.98
C TYR A 8 -2.31 -13.98 -14.13
N ARG A 9 -2.44 -15.12 -14.82
CA ARG A 9 -3.71 -15.83 -15.01
C ARG A 9 -4.27 -16.40 -13.69
N SER A 10 -3.40 -16.86 -12.80
CA SER A 10 -3.76 -17.41 -11.49
C SER A 10 -4.14 -16.32 -10.48
N LEU A 11 -3.60 -15.09 -10.64
CA LEU A 11 -3.95 -13.92 -9.83
C LEU A 11 -5.38 -13.43 -10.08
N LYS A 12 -5.84 -13.42 -11.34
CA LYS A 12 -7.24 -13.10 -11.68
C LYS A 12 -8.24 -14.10 -11.10
N LEU A 13 -7.86 -15.37 -11.03
CA LEU A 13 -8.70 -16.43 -10.46
C LEU A 13 -8.78 -16.33 -8.92
N ALA A 14 -7.67 -16.00 -8.27
CA ALA A 14 -7.60 -15.89 -6.81
C ALA A 14 -8.13 -14.54 -6.27
N LYS A 15 -8.07 -13.47 -7.07
CA LYS A 15 -8.56 -12.13 -6.70
C LYS A 15 -9.26 -11.48 -7.90
N PRO A 16 -10.59 -11.64 -8.06
CA PRO A 16 -11.32 -11.10 -9.20
C PRO A 16 -11.29 -9.57 -9.29
N ASN A 17 -11.02 -8.88 -8.17
CA ASN A 17 -10.91 -7.41 -8.09
C ASN A 17 -9.50 -6.87 -8.41
N VAL A 18 -8.54 -7.71 -8.78
CA VAL A 18 -7.18 -7.26 -9.14
C VAL A 18 -7.12 -6.95 -10.63
N ILE A 19 -7.00 -5.66 -10.95
CA ILE A 19 -6.94 -5.18 -12.32
C ILE A 19 -5.47 -5.21 -12.73
N VAL A 20 -5.16 -6.12 -13.66
CA VAL A 20 -3.80 -6.29 -14.18
C VAL A 20 -3.70 -5.45 -15.46
N PRO A 21 -3.01 -4.29 -15.43
CA PRO A 21 -2.94 -3.41 -16.59
C PRO A 21 -2.08 -4.02 -17.70
N ASN A 22 -2.60 -3.99 -18.92
CA ASN A 22 -1.86 -4.32 -20.13
C ASN A 22 -0.85 -3.20 -20.47
N LEU A 23 0.00 -3.41 -21.48
CA LEU A 23 0.99 -2.41 -21.92
C LEU A 23 0.32 -1.07 -22.29
N TYR A 24 -0.79 -1.13 -23.02
CA TYR A 24 -1.59 0.03 -23.38
C TYR A 24 -2.14 0.74 -22.13
N ASP A 25 -2.68 -0.01 -21.17
CA ASP A 25 -3.22 0.55 -19.91
C ASP A 25 -2.11 1.25 -19.11
N LYS A 26 -0.90 0.69 -19.07
CA LYS A 26 0.25 1.33 -18.41
C LYS A 26 0.65 2.64 -19.09
N ALA A 27 0.59 2.72 -20.42
CA ALA A 27 0.87 3.96 -21.14
C ALA A 27 -0.23 5.00 -20.87
N LYS A 28 -1.49 4.57 -20.95
CA LYS A 28 -2.69 5.36 -20.67
C LYS A 28 -2.70 5.95 -19.25
N TYR A 29 -2.46 5.13 -18.22
CA TYR A 29 -2.43 5.56 -16.82
C TYR A 29 -1.25 6.48 -16.49
N ARG A 30 -0.12 6.35 -17.19
CA ARG A 30 1.05 7.22 -17.01
C ARG A 30 0.79 8.64 -17.47
N LEU A 31 -0.03 8.78 -18.50
CA LEU A 31 -0.48 10.07 -19.04
C LEU A 31 -1.71 10.62 -18.28
N GLY A 32 -2.25 9.88 -17.30
CA GLY A 32 -3.46 10.29 -16.56
C GLY A 32 -4.76 10.19 -17.37
N PHE A 33 -4.78 9.41 -18.46
CA PHE A 33 -6.00 9.20 -19.26
C PHE A 33 -6.76 7.96 -18.79
N GLY A 34 -8.10 7.98 -18.89
CA GLY A 34 -8.98 6.85 -18.54
C GLY A 34 -9.75 7.03 -17.24
N ASP A 35 -10.05 5.90 -16.58
CA ASP A 35 -10.78 5.85 -15.29
C ASP A 35 -9.90 6.19 -14.07
N LEU A 36 -8.71 6.79 -14.28
CA LEU A 36 -7.81 7.19 -13.21
C LEU A 36 -8.04 8.67 -12.91
N ARG A 37 -8.29 9.01 -11.65
CA ARG A 37 -8.46 10.39 -11.19
C ARG A 37 -7.12 11.14 -11.16
N TYR A 38 -6.04 10.42 -10.89
CA TYR A 38 -4.69 10.98 -10.81
C TYR A 38 -3.67 10.19 -11.65
N PRO A 39 -2.65 10.85 -12.24
CA PRO A 39 -1.61 10.15 -12.98
C PRO A 39 -0.78 9.24 -12.06
N THR A 40 -0.27 8.13 -12.60
CA THR A 40 0.46 7.12 -11.81
C THR A 40 1.70 7.66 -11.08
N THR A 41 2.34 8.69 -11.62
CA THR A 41 3.50 9.35 -11.00
C THR A 41 3.13 10.01 -9.68
N GLN A 42 2.02 10.75 -9.68
CA GLN A 42 1.50 11.39 -8.48
C GLN A 42 1.02 10.36 -7.45
N LEU A 43 0.36 9.29 -7.91
CA LEU A 43 -0.03 8.19 -7.02
C LEU A 43 1.18 7.48 -6.40
N THR A 44 2.28 7.34 -7.14
CA THR A 44 3.50 6.70 -6.60
C THR A 44 4.16 7.58 -5.55
N ALA A 45 4.34 8.87 -5.84
CA ALA A 45 4.88 9.84 -4.89
C ALA A 45 4.00 9.97 -3.63
N ALA A 46 2.68 9.94 -3.79
CA ALA A 46 1.76 9.94 -2.65
C ALA A 46 1.90 8.68 -1.78
N GLY A 47 2.12 7.51 -2.40
CA GLY A 47 2.37 6.27 -1.67
C GLY A 47 3.68 6.30 -0.89
N GLU A 48 4.75 6.86 -1.48
CA GLU A 48 6.04 7.07 -0.80
C GLU A 48 5.90 8.02 0.39
N ASN A 49 5.19 9.13 0.23
CA ASN A 49 4.91 10.07 1.32
C ASN A 49 4.10 9.42 2.44
N MET A 50 3.07 8.63 2.13
CA MET A 50 2.31 7.90 3.15
C MET A 50 3.20 6.91 3.91
N PHE A 51 4.11 6.21 3.23
CA PHE A 51 5.06 5.31 3.89
C PHE A 51 6.00 6.07 4.83
N ALA A 52 6.57 7.18 4.37
CA ALA A 52 7.45 8.03 5.19
C ALA A 52 6.71 8.52 6.46
N VAL A 53 5.49 9.03 6.31
CA VAL A 53 4.66 9.46 7.45
C VAL A 53 4.34 8.30 8.39
N CYS A 54 4.04 7.09 7.88
CA CYS A 54 3.81 5.92 8.75
C CYS A 54 5.06 5.50 9.55
N ALA A 55 6.25 5.76 9.03
CA ALA A 55 7.51 5.44 9.68
C ALA A 55 7.99 6.53 10.65
N GLU A 56 7.73 7.80 10.33
CA GLU A 56 8.24 8.96 11.08
C GLU A 56 7.24 9.52 12.11
N TYR A 57 5.94 9.44 11.83
CA TYR A 57 4.92 10.19 12.58
C TYR A 57 4.34 9.53 13.84
N PRO A 58 4.29 8.19 14.03
CA PRO A 58 3.76 7.68 15.28
C PRO A 58 4.71 8.09 16.42
N VAL A 59 4.21 8.93 17.34
CA VAL A 59 4.86 9.22 18.62
C VAL A 59 4.85 7.95 19.43
N PHE A 60 5.81 7.07 19.14
CA PHE A 60 5.86 5.71 19.63
C PHE A 60 5.80 5.68 21.17
N GLU A 61 6.49 6.62 21.81
CA GLU A 61 6.49 6.80 23.26
C GLU A 61 5.08 6.99 23.83
N GLU A 62 4.27 7.86 23.23
CA GLU A 62 2.90 8.11 23.70
C GLU A 62 2.03 6.85 23.60
N PHE A 63 2.16 6.10 22.50
CA PHE A 63 1.45 4.83 22.32
C PHE A 63 1.90 3.76 23.31
N VAL A 64 3.19 3.69 23.60
CA VAL A 64 3.76 2.73 24.54
C VAL A 64 3.28 3.02 25.96
N GLU A 65 3.29 4.28 26.37
CA GLU A 65 2.81 4.72 27.69
C GLU A 65 1.30 4.51 27.85
N THR A 66 0.49 4.94 26.88
CA THR A 66 -0.98 4.82 26.97
C THR A 66 -1.47 3.39 26.88
N LEU A 67 -0.83 2.54 26.09
CA LEU A 67 -1.22 1.14 25.93
C LEU A 67 -0.51 0.21 26.92
N GLY A 68 0.41 0.73 27.73
CA GLY A 68 1.22 -0.07 28.67
C GLY A 68 2.09 -1.12 27.96
N LEU A 69 2.58 -0.80 26.76
CA LEU A 69 3.42 -1.71 25.98
C LEU A 69 4.86 -1.68 26.51
N PRO A 70 5.64 -2.76 26.32
CA PRO A 70 7.06 -2.72 26.61
C PRO A 70 7.80 -1.92 25.53
N ASP A 71 8.64 -0.96 25.92
CA ASP A 71 9.52 -0.22 25.00
C ASP A 71 10.59 -1.14 24.41
N THR A 72 10.23 -1.79 23.32
CA THR A 72 11.06 -2.76 22.61
C THR A 72 10.89 -2.57 21.12
N PHE A 73 11.90 -2.97 20.36
CA PHE A 73 11.84 -3.01 18.89
C PHE A 73 10.61 -3.80 18.39
N GLN A 74 10.19 -4.84 19.12
CA GLN A 74 9.03 -5.63 18.75
C GLN A 74 7.71 -4.84 18.86
N SER A 75 7.53 -4.05 19.93
CA SER A 75 6.38 -3.15 20.07
C SER A 75 6.39 -2.08 18.98
N TRP A 76 7.55 -1.49 18.69
CA TRP A 76 7.72 -0.52 17.61
C TRP A 76 7.35 -1.10 16.26
N PHE A 77 7.93 -2.26 15.90
CA PHE A 77 7.65 -2.93 14.64
C PHE A 77 6.16 -3.30 14.51
N SER A 78 5.53 -3.75 15.60
CA SER A 78 4.11 -4.13 15.61
C SER A 78 3.20 -2.92 15.39
N LEU A 79 3.46 -1.79 16.07
CA LEU A 79 2.70 -0.55 15.89
C LEU A 79 2.86 0.04 14.48
N THR A 80 4.08 0.06 13.96
CA THR A 80 4.37 0.52 12.60
C THR A 80 3.68 -0.36 11.56
N THR A 81 3.74 -1.68 11.72
CA THR A 81 3.05 -2.64 10.84
C THR A 81 1.53 -2.49 10.91
N LEU A 82 0.98 -2.24 12.10
CA LEU A 82 -0.45 -1.98 12.30
C LEU A 82 -0.88 -0.70 11.58
N HIS A 83 -0.13 0.40 11.71
CA HIS A 83 -0.39 1.64 10.97
C HIS A 83 -0.38 1.44 9.46
N MET A 84 0.65 0.76 8.92
CA MET A 84 0.71 0.42 7.50
C MET A 84 -0.48 -0.43 7.07
N TRP A 85 -0.89 -1.41 7.89
CA TRP A 85 -2.06 -2.24 7.62
C TRP A 85 -3.35 -1.42 7.57
N LEU A 86 -3.57 -0.48 8.50
CA LEU A 86 -4.72 0.42 8.49
C LEU A 86 -4.79 1.25 7.20
N CYS A 87 -3.65 1.83 6.78
CA CYS A 87 -3.54 2.53 5.49
C CYS A 87 -3.90 1.62 4.31
N LEU A 88 -3.37 0.40 4.28
CA LEU A 88 -3.65 -0.58 3.22
C LEU A 88 -5.12 -1.02 3.18
N VAL A 89 -5.78 -1.14 4.34
CA VAL A 89 -7.21 -1.45 4.42
C VAL A 89 -8.04 -0.32 3.83
N ARG A 90 -7.71 0.94 4.13
CA ARG A 90 -8.38 2.11 3.54
C ARG A 90 -8.18 2.19 2.02
N LEU A 91 -6.96 1.92 1.53
CA LEU A 91 -6.64 1.91 0.10
C LEU A 91 -7.38 0.81 -0.67
N ARG A 92 -7.81 -0.27 -0.01
CA ARG A 92 -8.56 -1.36 -0.67
C ARG A 92 -9.89 -0.88 -1.28
N GLN A 93 -10.49 0.15 -0.69
CA GLN A 93 -11.76 0.72 -1.16
C GLN A 93 -11.59 1.59 -2.43
N GLU A 94 -10.35 2.05 -2.72
CA GLU A 94 -10.03 2.96 -3.83
C GLU A 94 -9.76 2.22 -5.17
N GLY A 95 -10.02 0.91 -5.24
CA GLY A 95 -9.92 0.14 -6.49
C GLY A 95 -8.52 0.16 -7.14
N ILE A 96 -8.41 0.63 -8.39
CA ILE A 96 -7.17 0.62 -9.18
C ILE A 96 -6.14 1.58 -8.58
N GLU A 97 -6.56 2.77 -8.15
CA GLU A 97 -5.66 3.78 -7.59
C GLU A 97 -5.05 3.27 -6.28
N GLY A 98 -5.85 2.63 -5.44
CA GLY A 98 -5.38 1.95 -4.24
C GLY A 98 -4.38 0.84 -4.52
N GLN A 99 -4.52 0.10 -5.62
CA GLN A 99 -3.55 -0.93 -6.03
C GLN A 99 -2.22 -0.33 -6.48
N LEU A 100 -2.24 0.86 -7.09
CA LEU A 100 -1.04 1.59 -7.51
C LEU A 100 -0.33 2.22 -6.31
N LEU A 101 -1.09 2.85 -5.40
CA LEU A 101 -0.62 3.47 -4.16
C LEU A 101 0.01 2.48 -3.19
N LYS A 102 -0.44 1.22 -3.22
CA LYS A 102 0.09 0.14 -2.38
C LYS A 102 1.55 -0.22 -2.69
N ARG A 103 2.05 0.06 -3.91
CA ARG A 103 3.33 -0.49 -4.38
C ARG A 103 4.55 -0.11 -3.52
N PRO A 104 4.67 1.11 -2.99
CA PRO A 104 5.76 1.47 -2.08
C PRO A 104 5.74 0.75 -0.72
N PHE A 105 4.60 0.17 -0.32
CA PHE A 105 4.45 -0.54 0.95
C PHE A 105 4.84 -2.04 0.88
N VAL A 106 5.14 -2.60 -0.30
CA VAL A 106 5.35 -4.04 -0.53
C VAL A 106 6.72 -4.33 -1.11
#